data_AF-A0A2V9ZPX6-F1
#
_entry.id   AF-A0A2V9ZPX6-F1
#
_cell.length_a   1.000
_cell.length_b   1.000
_cell.length_c   1.000
_cell.angle_alpha   90.00
_cell.angle_beta   90.00
_cell.angle_gamma   90.00
#
_symmetry.space_group_name_H-M   'P 1'
#
loop_
_entity.id
_entity.type
_entity.pdbx_description
1 polymer ?
#
loop_
_entity_poly.entity_id
_entity_poly.type
_entity_poly.pdbx_seq_one_letter_code
_entity_poly.pdbx_strand_id
1 'polypeptide(L)'
;MFARKIRVEYEDQGRRHPCPLKWLDSFSMRNFTNSSVFDDTLPVADGQMEIGTSVPLPELKAAMEDWFRRKSYLPKGASLILE
;
A
#
# COMPACT_ATOMS: atom_id res chain seq x y z
N MET A 1 13.72 1.45 -11.15
CA MET A 1 13.44 0.32 -12.08
C MET A 1 12.45 -0.54 -11.33
N PHE A 2 11.17 -0.41 -11.69
CA PHE A 2 10.08 -1.14 -11.03
C PHE A 2 10.22 -2.63 -11.36
N ALA A 3 10.26 -3.47 -10.33
CA ALA A 3 10.74 -4.84 -10.50
C ALA A 3 9.84 -5.90 -9.85
N ARG A 4 9.01 -5.52 -8.87
CA ARG A 4 8.21 -6.47 -8.09
C ARG A 4 6.75 -6.07 -8.12
N LYS A 5 5.91 -6.95 -8.67
CA LYS A 5 4.45 -6.85 -8.54
C LYS A 5 4.06 -7.45 -7.20
N ILE A 6 3.33 -6.69 -6.42
CA ILE A 6 2.78 -7.12 -5.14
C ILE A 6 1.27 -6.94 -5.13
N ARG A 7 0.60 -7.75 -4.32
CA ARG A 7 -0.80 -7.58 -3.99
C ARG A 7 -0.93 -6.79 -2.71
N VAL A 8 -1.88 -5.87 -2.68
CA VAL A 8 -2.19 -5.03 -1.52
C VAL A 8 -3.65 -5.25 -1.17
N GLU A 9 -3.87 -6.00 -0.10
CA GLU A 9 -5.18 -6.38 0.38
C GLU A 9 -5.35 -5.90 1.81
N TYR A 10 -6.57 -5.67 2.24
CA TYR A 10 -6.88 -5.44 3.63
C TYR A 10 -7.83 -6.52 4.11
N GLU A 11 -7.56 -7.05 5.29
CA GLU A 11 -8.46 -7.99 5.95
C GLU A 11 -9.36 -7.21 6.89
N ASP A 12 -10.67 -7.30 6.67
CA ASP A 12 -11.71 -6.76 7.54
C ASP A 12 -12.64 -7.90 7.97
N GLN A 13 -12.75 -8.12 9.28
CA GLN A 13 -13.60 -9.16 9.87
C GLN A 13 -13.42 -10.57 9.25
N GLY A 14 -12.18 -10.94 8.90
CA GLY A 14 -11.86 -12.22 8.26
C GLY A 14 -12.18 -12.30 6.77
N ARG A 15 -12.52 -11.17 6.13
CA ARG A 15 -12.67 -11.05 4.67
C ARG A 15 -11.52 -10.24 4.11
N ARG A 16 -10.85 -10.78 3.11
CA ARG A 16 -9.81 -10.07 2.36
C ARG A 16 -10.44 -9.28 1.25
N HIS A 17 -10.11 -8.00 1.19
CA HIS A 17 -10.59 -7.07 0.21
C HIS A 17 -9.42 -6.44 -0.53
N PRO A 18 -9.44 -6.40 -1.87
CA PRO A 18 -8.41 -5.70 -2.64
C PRO A 18 -8.48 -4.19 -2.33
N CYS A 19 -7.33 -3.58 -2.06
CA CYS A 19 -7.26 -2.13 -1.84
C CYS A 19 -7.61 -1.41 -3.15
N PRO A 20 -8.62 -0.54 -3.19
CA PRO A 20 -9.01 0.13 -4.42
C PRO A 20 -7.87 0.98 -4.99
N LEU A 21 -7.77 1.04 -6.32
CA LEU A 21 -6.70 1.75 -7.04
C LEU A 21 -6.57 3.20 -6.56
N LYS A 22 -7.70 3.85 -6.27
CA LYS A 22 -7.74 5.22 -5.76
C LYS A 22 -6.99 5.42 -4.43
N TRP A 23 -7.00 4.42 -3.55
CA TRP A 23 -6.26 4.48 -2.28
C TRP A 23 -4.76 4.35 -2.51
N LEU A 24 -4.37 3.44 -3.41
CA LEU A 24 -2.99 3.23 -3.81
C LEU A 24 -2.43 4.47 -4.52
N ASP A 25 -3.19 5.03 -5.47
CA ASP A 25 -2.90 6.31 -6.14
C ASP A 25 -2.73 7.46 -5.15
N SER A 26 -3.64 7.57 -4.18
CA SER A 26 -3.55 8.59 -3.12
C SER A 26 -2.34 8.41 -2.20
N PHE A 27 -1.82 7.19 -2.07
CA PHE A 27 -0.59 6.90 -1.33
C PHE A 27 0.64 7.29 -2.16
N SER A 28 0.73 6.81 -3.41
CA SER A 28 1.86 7.08 -4.31
C SER A 28 2.00 8.55 -4.70
N MET A 29 0.91 9.32 -4.77
CA MET A 29 0.97 10.77 -5.04
C MET A 29 1.63 11.59 -3.93
N ARG A 30 1.81 11.05 -2.71
CA ARG A 30 2.28 11.84 -1.57
C ARG A 30 3.70 11.47 -1.15
N ASN A 31 4.55 12.47 -1.22
CA ASN A 31 5.95 12.48 -0.77
C ASN A 31 6.04 12.51 0.78
N PHE A 32 5.40 11.56 1.47
CA PHE A 32 5.17 11.66 2.93
C PHE A 32 6.17 10.87 3.78
N THR A 33 6.81 9.84 3.24
CA THR A 33 7.61 8.90 4.04
C THR A 33 9.02 9.38 4.38
N ASN A 34 9.44 10.60 3.97
CA ASN A 34 10.83 11.09 4.14
C ASN A 34 11.91 10.15 3.57
N SER A 35 11.44 9.16 2.81
CA SER A 35 12.16 7.99 2.36
C SER A 35 11.86 7.88 0.88
N SER A 36 12.73 8.46 0.07
CA SER A 36 12.64 8.46 -1.39
C SER A 36 12.55 7.06 -2.01
N VAL A 37 12.81 6.02 -1.22
CA VAL A 37 12.59 4.62 -1.59
C VAL A 37 11.13 4.33 -1.95
N PHE A 38 10.14 4.93 -1.25
CA PHE A 38 8.73 4.65 -1.54
C PHE A 38 8.17 5.41 -2.75
N ASP A 39 8.97 6.30 -3.35
CA ASP A 39 8.66 6.98 -4.61
C ASP A 39 8.64 5.99 -5.79
N ASP A 40 9.43 4.90 -5.70
CA ASP A 40 9.41 3.80 -6.68
C ASP A 40 8.23 2.83 -6.39
N THR A 41 7.04 3.36 -6.09
CA THR A 41 5.78 2.60 -5.98
C THR A 41 4.78 3.07 -7.03
N LEU A 42 4.29 2.15 -7.86
CA LEU A 42 3.38 2.43 -8.97
C LEU A 42 2.11 1.58 -8.85
N PRO A 43 0.94 2.18 -8.62
CA PRO A 43 -0.32 1.46 -8.55
C PRO A 43 -0.78 1.06 -9.96
N VAL A 44 -1.11 -0.23 -10.15
CA VAL A 44 -1.46 -0.79 -11.47
C VAL A 44 -2.94 -1.06 -11.61
N ALA A 45 -3.55 -1.67 -10.58
CA ALA A 45 -4.97 -2.01 -10.54
C ALA A 45 -5.46 -2.12 -9.09
N ASP A 46 -6.75 -2.35 -8.89
CA ASP A 46 -7.30 -2.63 -7.56
C ASP A 46 -6.58 -3.83 -6.92
N GLY A 47 -5.98 -3.59 -5.77
CA GLY A 47 -5.20 -4.54 -4.99
C GLY A 47 -3.86 -4.93 -5.64
N GLN A 48 -3.40 -4.23 -6.67
CA GLN A 48 -2.13 -4.52 -7.35
C GLN A 48 -1.24 -3.29 -7.45
N MET A 49 0.00 -3.44 -6.99
CA MET A 49 1.00 -2.37 -7.02
C MET A 49 2.35 -2.92 -7.45
N GLU A 50 3.09 -2.13 -8.22
CA GLU A 50 4.47 -2.38 -8.57
C GLU A 50 5.39 -1.59 -7.64
N ILE A 51 6.46 -2.23 -7.17
CA ILE A 51 7.44 -1.60 -6.30
C ILE A 51 8.86 -1.83 -6.84
N GLY A 52 9.75 -0.89 -6.55
CA GLY A 52 11.17 -1.01 -6.81
C GLY A 52 11.83 -2.12 -6.01
N THR A 53 12.96 -2.65 -6.51
CA THR A 53 13.77 -3.64 -5.77
C THR A 53 14.27 -3.14 -4.43
N SER A 54 14.45 -1.84 -4.29
CA SER A 54 14.95 -1.21 -3.07
C SER A 54 13.86 -0.99 -2.02
N VAL A 55 12.59 -1.27 -2.34
CA VAL A 55 11.45 -1.04 -1.43
C VAL A 55 11.33 -2.19 -0.43
N PRO A 56 11.54 -1.93 0.88
CA PRO A 56 11.33 -2.94 1.90
C PRO A 56 9.83 -3.13 2.16
N LEU A 57 9.31 -4.32 1.82
CA LEU A 57 7.94 -4.74 2.10
C LEU A 57 7.44 -4.48 3.53
N PRO A 58 8.20 -4.79 4.61
CA PRO A 58 7.71 -4.56 5.97
C PRO A 58 7.53 -3.08 6.31
N GLU A 59 8.40 -2.20 5.84
CA GLU A 59 8.26 -0.76 6.07
C GLU A 59 7.16 -0.17 5.18
N LEU A 60 7.07 -0.62 3.93
CA LEU A 60 5.98 -0.26 3.02
C LEU A 60 4.62 -0.61 3.64
N LYS A 61 4.50 -1.82 4.20
CA LYS A 61 3.30 -2.26 4.92
C LYS A 61 2.91 -1.31 6.03
N ALA A 62 3.86 -0.99 6.91
CA ALA A 62 3.62 -0.11 8.05
C ALA A 62 3.23 1.30 7.61
N ALA A 63 3.92 1.85 6.61
CA ALA A 63 3.65 3.18 6.06
C ALA A 63 2.27 3.26 5.38
N MET A 64 1.92 2.27 4.56
CA MET A 64 0.62 2.19 3.90
C MET A 64 -0.52 2.03 4.93
N GLU A 65 -0.31 1.20 5.95
CA GLU A 65 -1.33 1.00 6.99
C GLU A 65 -1.56 2.27 7.80
N ASP A 66 -0.50 2.96 8.23
CA ASP A 66 -0.61 4.27 8.91
C ASP A 66 -1.33 5.30 8.03
N TRP A 67 -1.00 5.33 6.74
CA TRP A 67 -1.65 6.21 5.76
C TRP A 67 -3.15 5.93 5.62
N PHE A 68 -3.52 4.67 5.45
CA PHE A 68 -4.91 4.27 5.29
C PHE A 68 -5.71 4.54 6.56
N ARG A 69 -5.10 4.38 7.74
CA ARG A 69 -5.71 4.78 9.02
C ARG A 69 -5.91 6.30 9.10
N ARG A 70 -4.91 7.12 8.72
CA ARG A 70 -5.03 8.60 8.70
C ARG A 70 -6.12 9.08 7.75
N LYS A 71 -6.27 8.42 6.60
CA LYS A 71 -7.31 8.72 5.63
C LYS A 71 -8.67 8.11 5.96
N SER A 72 -8.78 7.34 7.05
CA SER A 72 -9.97 6.54 7.41
C SER A 72 -10.44 5.62 6.28
N TYR A 73 -9.49 5.14 5.47
CA TYR A 73 -9.73 4.11 4.47
C TYR A 73 -9.84 2.73 5.11
N LEU A 74 -8.92 2.43 6.04
CA LEU A 74 -8.95 1.18 6.77
C LEU A 74 -9.98 1.23 7.92
N PRO A 75 -10.95 0.30 7.98
CA PRO A 75 -11.88 0.25 9.10
C PRO A 75 -11.17 -0.11 10.42
N LYS A 76 -11.82 0.25 11.55
CA LYS A 76 -11.28 -0.02 12.89
C LYS A 76 -11.24 -1.53 13.14
N GLY A 77 -10.06 -2.11 13.12
CA GLY A 77 -9.82 -3.55 13.29
C GLY A 77 -9.33 -4.26 12.03
N ALA A 78 -9.33 -3.58 10.89
CA ALA A 78 -8.70 -4.12 9.70
C ALA A 78 -7.18 -4.03 9.76
N SER A 79 -6.54 -4.96 9.05
CA SER A 79 -5.08 -5.06 8.91
C SER A 79 -4.71 -5.10 7.44
N LEU A 80 -3.64 -4.40 7.07
CA LEU A 80 -3.11 -4.45 5.71
C LEU A 80 -2.32 -5.75 5.53
N ILE A 81 -2.39 -6.34 4.34
CA ILE A 81 -1.64 -7.51 3.91
C ILE A 81 -0.99 -7.20 2.57
N LEU A 82 0.31 -7.50 2.44
CA LEU A 82 1.02 -7.40 1.18
C LEU A 82 1.65 -8.76 0.86
N GLU A 83 1.40 -9.26 -0.35
CA GLU A 83 1.85 -10.57 -0.86
C GLU A 83 2.59 -10.45 -2.19
#